data_AF-A0A7C1FYB3-F1
#
_entry.id   AF-A0A7C1FYB3-F1
#
_cell.length_a   1.000
_cell.length_b   1.000
_cell.length_c   1.000
_cell.angle_alpha   90.00
_cell.angle_beta   90.00
_cell.angle_gamma   90.00
#
_symmetry.space_group_name_H-M   'P 1'
#
loop_
_entity.id
_entity.type
_entity.pdbx_description
1 polymer ?
#
loop_
_entity_poly.entity_id
_entity_poly.type
_entity_poly.pdbx_seq_one_letter_code
_entity_poly.pdbx_strand_id
1 'polypeptide(L)'
;MSASSVKQRREFLKATIWQQVDFSRTDQHRGVAPPPLEAPAPPEAKRITLAAPGSWQNVRVVGVETAIRRRESHRQYSAAPLEMDELSFLLWATQGIRARIDAATALRTVPSAGARHALETHLCALNVNQLEPAIYRYLPVRHQLVLEHSIPQLGRRLAAGAFEQQFLAEAAAVFVWAAVPYRMEWRYGAAAHKLIALDAGHVCQNLYLACEAIGAGCCAVAAYHQQRMDELLGLDGDEEFTIYMAAVGKL
;
A
#
# COMPACT_ATOMS: atom_id res chain seq x y z
N MET A 1 6.03 -29.67 -3.40
CA MET A 1 7.02 -28.97 -2.53
C MET A 1 7.66 -29.98 -1.60
N SER A 2 8.99 -29.97 -1.45
CA SER A 2 9.69 -30.91 -0.56
C SER A 2 9.65 -30.41 0.90
N ALA A 3 9.79 -31.31 1.88
CA ALA A 3 9.90 -30.94 3.30
C ALA A 3 11.05 -29.93 3.56
N SER A 4 12.15 -30.06 2.80
CA SER A 4 13.27 -29.10 2.80
C SER A 4 12.83 -27.69 2.38
N SER A 5 12.01 -27.57 1.33
CA SER A 5 11.50 -26.27 0.87
C SER A 5 10.56 -25.59 1.88
N VAL A 6 9.79 -26.35 2.67
CA VAL A 6 8.92 -25.79 3.71
C VAL A 6 9.76 -25.25 4.87
N LYS A 7 10.80 -25.98 5.28
CA LYS A 7 11.72 -25.52 6.34
C LYS A 7 12.39 -24.20 5.95
N GLN A 8 12.92 -24.11 4.72
CA GLN A 8 13.54 -22.87 4.22
C GLN A 8 12.58 -21.68 4.24
N ARG A 9 11.32 -21.87 3.79
CA ARG A 9 10.29 -20.80 3.84
C ARG A 9 9.93 -20.37 5.26
N ARG A 10 10.01 -21.26 6.25
CA ARG A 10 9.79 -20.90 7.66
C ARG A 10 10.95 -20.07 8.23
N GLU A 11 12.17 -20.25 7.75
CA GLU A 11 13.32 -19.46 8.22
C GLU A 11 13.14 -17.96 7.98
N PHE A 12 12.49 -17.58 6.87
CA PHE A 12 12.09 -16.19 6.59
C PHE A 12 11.32 -15.54 7.76
N LEU A 13 10.48 -16.30 8.46
CA LEU A 13 9.68 -15.79 9.58
C LEU A 13 10.44 -15.76 10.91
N LYS A 14 11.59 -16.43 11.03
CA LYS A 14 12.31 -16.54 12.29
C LYS A 14 13.17 -15.31 12.59
N ALA A 15 13.43 -15.09 13.87
CA ALA A 15 14.32 -14.03 14.33
C ALA A 15 15.81 -14.43 14.26
N THR A 16 16.15 -15.65 13.85
CA THR A 16 17.55 -16.12 13.74
C THR A 16 18.40 -15.22 12.84
N ILE A 17 17.78 -14.58 11.83
CA ILE A 17 18.46 -13.65 10.92
C ILE A 17 19.18 -12.51 11.67
N TRP A 18 18.66 -12.07 12.82
CA TRP A 18 19.28 -11.02 13.64
C TRP A 18 20.62 -11.42 14.25
N GLN A 19 20.91 -12.72 14.36
CA GLN A 19 22.19 -13.25 14.84
C GLN A 19 23.21 -13.46 13.70
N GLN A 20 22.75 -13.38 12.45
CA GLN A 20 23.53 -13.72 11.25
C GLN A 20 23.92 -12.48 10.44
N VAL A 21 23.11 -11.42 10.50
CA VAL A 21 23.37 -10.19 9.77
C VAL A 21 24.44 -9.38 10.49
N ASP A 22 25.50 -9.05 9.77
CA ASP A 22 26.49 -8.05 10.18
C ASP A 22 25.96 -6.64 9.83
N PHE A 23 25.33 -5.99 10.81
CA PHE A 23 24.73 -4.66 10.62
C PHE A 23 25.76 -3.56 10.32
N SER A 24 27.05 -3.75 10.68
CA SER A 24 28.10 -2.78 10.36
C SER A 24 28.32 -2.60 8.86
N ARG A 25 27.89 -3.59 8.05
CA ARG A 25 27.99 -3.59 6.60
C ARG A 25 26.78 -2.99 5.88
N THR A 26 25.74 -2.63 6.62
CA THR A 26 24.56 -1.97 6.03
C THR A 26 24.95 -0.60 5.48
N ASP A 27 24.28 -0.16 4.43
CA ASP A 27 24.53 1.12 3.80
C ASP A 27 24.30 2.30 4.77
N GLN A 28 23.35 2.17 5.70
CA GLN A 28 23.20 3.09 6.82
C GLN A 28 24.48 3.21 7.66
N HIS A 29 25.05 2.09 8.13
CA HIS A 29 26.26 2.11 8.97
C HIS A 29 27.49 2.59 8.20
N ARG A 30 27.52 2.38 6.88
CA ARG A 30 28.59 2.86 6.00
C ARG A 30 28.44 4.33 5.61
N GLY A 31 27.37 5.01 6.05
CA GLY A 31 27.14 6.43 5.76
C GLY A 31 26.68 6.71 4.32
N VAL A 32 26.17 5.71 3.61
CA VAL A 32 25.55 5.90 2.29
C VAL A 32 24.28 6.72 2.46
N ALA A 33 24.03 7.66 1.55
CA ALA A 33 22.85 8.51 1.60
C ALA A 33 21.56 7.67 1.65
N PRO A 34 20.60 8.02 2.50
CA PRO A 34 19.35 7.27 2.61
C PRO A 34 18.49 7.43 1.35
N PRO A 35 17.69 6.40 1.00
CA PRO A 35 16.74 6.51 -0.10
C PRO A 35 15.63 7.52 0.22
N PRO A 36 14.98 8.10 -0.82
CA PRO A 36 13.95 9.12 -0.64
C PRO A 36 12.71 8.57 0.06
N LEU A 37 11.92 9.49 0.65
CA LEU A 37 10.68 9.16 1.35
C LEU A 37 9.58 8.62 0.42
N GLU A 38 9.59 8.99 -0.85
CA GLU A 38 8.64 8.49 -1.86
C GLU A 38 9.39 8.33 -3.19
N ALA A 39 8.89 7.47 -4.08
CA ALA A 39 9.46 7.32 -5.40
C ALA A 39 9.19 8.60 -6.20
N PRO A 40 10.18 9.10 -6.97
CA PRO A 40 9.98 10.30 -7.76
C PRO A 40 8.82 10.11 -8.74
N ALA A 41 8.09 11.19 -8.98
CA ALA A 41 7.10 11.25 -10.05
C ALA A 41 7.65 12.16 -11.16
N PRO A 42 7.48 11.81 -12.44
CA PRO A 42 7.93 12.65 -13.54
C PRO A 42 7.43 14.10 -13.40
N PRO A 43 8.24 15.11 -13.72
CA PRO A 43 7.83 16.51 -13.62
C PRO A 43 6.55 16.83 -14.40
N GLU A 44 6.37 16.21 -15.56
CA GLU A 44 5.26 16.38 -16.49
C GLU A 44 4.02 15.53 -16.17
N ALA A 45 4.11 14.63 -15.18
CA ALA A 45 3.02 13.74 -14.85
C ALA A 45 1.79 14.52 -14.32
N LYS A 46 0.59 14.12 -14.75
CA LYS A 46 -0.67 14.72 -14.27
C LYS A 46 -0.83 14.42 -12.78
N ARG A 47 -0.89 15.46 -11.97
CA ARG A 47 -1.08 15.37 -10.51
C ARG A 47 -2.44 15.90 -10.09
N ILE A 48 -3.00 15.27 -9.06
CA ILE A 48 -4.28 15.64 -8.46
C ILE A 48 -4.01 15.91 -6.98
N THR A 49 -4.28 17.13 -6.54
CA THR A 49 -4.17 17.49 -5.12
C THR A 49 -5.38 16.95 -4.36
N LEU A 50 -5.14 16.30 -3.24
CA LEU A 50 -6.15 15.74 -2.37
C LEU A 50 -6.52 16.74 -1.25
N ALA A 51 -7.70 16.57 -0.65
CA ALA A 51 -8.12 17.35 0.50
C ALA A 51 -7.11 17.22 1.65
N ALA A 52 -6.79 18.33 2.33
CA ALA A 52 -5.78 18.32 3.38
C ALA A 52 -6.19 17.40 4.54
N PRO A 53 -5.24 16.72 5.21
CA PRO A 53 -5.57 15.91 6.37
C PRO A 53 -6.33 16.69 7.44
N GLY A 54 -7.52 16.20 7.81
CA GLY A 54 -8.43 16.84 8.76
C GLY A 54 -9.48 17.78 8.16
N SER A 55 -9.49 18.01 6.83
CA SER A 55 -10.50 18.86 6.16
C SER A 55 -11.59 18.08 5.41
N TRP A 56 -11.69 16.76 5.62
CA TRP A 56 -12.65 15.91 4.91
C TRP A 56 -14.08 16.09 5.41
N GLN A 57 -15.04 16.17 4.49
CA GLN A 57 -16.46 16.35 4.81
C GLN A 57 -17.22 15.02 4.95
N ASN A 58 -16.78 13.99 4.23
CA ASN A 58 -17.48 12.69 4.15
C ASN A 58 -16.90 11.61 5.09
N VAL A 59 -16.14 12.01 6.11
CA VAL A 59 -15.48 11.10 7.07
C VAL A 59 -16.11 11.27 8.45
N ARG A 60 -16.61 10.17 9.01
CA ARG A 60 -17.30 10.15 10.30
C ARG A 60 -16.34 9.77 11.42
N VAL A 61 -16.59 10.29 12.62
CA VAL A 61 -15.87 9.85 13.81
C VAL A 61 -16.36 8.45 14.21
N VAL A 62 -15.44 7.49 14.27
CA VAL A 62 -15.70 6.11 14.73
C VAL A 62 -14.71 5.78 15.84
N GLY A 63 -15.23 5.34 17.00
CA GLY A 63 -14.38 4.87 18.09
C GLY A 63 -13.59 3.63 17.70
N VAL A 64 -12.34 3.53 18.14
CA VAL A 64 -11.43 2.42 17.77
C VAL A 64 -12.02 1.05 18.12
N GLU A 65 -12.67 0.91 19.29
CA GLU A 65 -13.35 -0.34 19.67
C GLU A 65 -14.44 -0.72 18.65
N THR A 66 -15.26 0.26 18.27
CA THR A 66 -16.33 0.06 17.28
C THR A 66 -15.76 -0.34 15.93
N ALA A 67 -14.71 0.32 15.46
CA ALA A 67 -14.09 0.00 14.18
C ALA A 67 -13.47 -1.41 14.17
N ILE A 68 -12.83 -1.82 15.28
CA ILE A 68 -12.29 -3.19 15.41
C ILE A 68 -13.41 -4.23 15.44
N ARG A 69 -14.52 -3.95 16.13
CA ARG A 69 -15.64 -4.88 16.28
C ARG A 69 -16.43 -5.08 14.99
N ARG A 70 -16.64 -3.99 14.23
CA ARG A 70 -17.49 -4.01 13.03
C ARG A 70 -16.78 -4.53 11.80
N ARG A 71 -15.47 -4.31 11.72
CA ARG A 71 -14.74 -4.66 10.53
C ARG A 71 -14.86 -6.14 10.17
N GLU A 72 -15.19 -6.36 8.91
CA GLU A 72 -15.18 -7.65 8.25
C GLU A 72 -14.61 -7.57 6.83
N SER A 73 -14.32 -8.73 6.23
CA SER A 73 -13.89 -8.81 4.83
C SER A 73 -15.10 -8.82 3.90
N HIS A 74 -15.42 -7.67 3.31
CA HIS A 74 -16.52 -7.52 2.36
C HIS A 74 -16.07 -7.81 0.93
N ARG A 75 -16.82 -8.65 0.21
CA ARG A 75 -16.55 -9.00 -1.20
C ARG A 75 -17.74 -8.70 -2.12
N GLN A 76 -18.69 -7.94 -1.61
CA GLN A 76 -19.86 -7.46 -2.34
C GLN A 76 -19.94 -5.97 -2.05
N TYR A 77 -20.07 -5.18 -3.12
CA TYR A 77 -20.09 -3.72 -3.05
C TYR A 77 -21.30 -3.21 -3.82
N SER A 78 -21.85 -2.08 -3.39
CA SER A 78 -22.85 -1.36 -4.15
C SER A 78 -22.21 -0.63 -5.33
N ALA A 79 -23.03 -0.19 -6.29
CA ALA A 79 -22.57 0.61 -7.43
C ALA A 79 -22.25 2.07 -7.06
N ALA A 80 -22.39 2.47 -5.79
CA ALA A 80 -22.11 3.83 -5.35
C ALA A 80 -20.60 4.11 -5.43
N PRO A 81 -20.20 5.27 -5.99
CA PRO A 81 -18.80 5.66 -6.04
C PRO A 81 -18.26 6.03 -4.66
N LEU A 82 -16.93 5.99 -4.50
CA LEU A 82 -16.27 6.71 -3.41
C LEU A 82 -16.23 8.20 -3.72
N GLU A 83 -16.36 9.04 -2.70
CA GLU A 83 -16.08 10.47 -2.82
C GLU A 83 -14.56 10.76 -2.77
N MET A 84 -14.13 11.84 -3.42
CA MET A 84 -12.70 12.24 -3.39
C MET A 84 -12.17 12.45 -1.97
N ASP A 85 -12.99 13.00 -1.08
CA ASP A 85 -12.65 13.19 0.34
C ASP A 85 -12.46 11.86 1.06
N GLU A 86 -13.32 10.87 0.78
CA GLU A 86 -13.20 9.52 1.35
C GLU A 86 -11.90 8.86 0.87
N LEU A 87 -11.60 8.93 -0.43
CA LEU A 87 -10.36 8.39 -0.99
C LEU A 87 -9.13 9.08 -0.40
N SER A 88 -9.13 10.41 -0.32
CA SER A 88 -8.05 11.20 0.29
C SER A 88 -7.79 10.76 1.73
N PHE A 89 -8.86 10.56 2.51
CA PHE A 89 -8.76 10.06 3.88
C PHE A 89 -8.15 8.66 3.96
N LEU A 90 -8.58 7.71 3.12
CA LEU A 90 -8.02 6.36 3.10
C LEU A 90 -6.53 6.34 2.72
N LEU A 91 -6.12 7.17 1.75
CA LEU A 91 -4.72 7.33 1.36
C LEU A 91 -3.87 7.93 2.49
N TRP A 92 -4.41 8.93 3.20
CA TRP A 92 -3.76 9.45 4.40
C TRP A 92 -3.69 8.40 5.52
N ALA A 93 -4.76 7.65 5.76
CA ALA A 93 -4.78 6.62 6.80
C ALA A 93 -3.73 5.53 6.52
N THR A 94 -3.48 5.20 5.26
CA THR A 94 -2.53 4.14 4.89
C THR A 94 -1.09 4.60 4.76
N GLN A 95 -0.82 5.83 4.32
CA GLN A 95 0.55 6.28 4.03
C GLN A 95 0.82 7.77 4.37
N GLY A 96 -0.12 8.47 4.99
CA GLY A 96 -0.01 9.89 5.33
C GLY A 96 1.16 10.21 6.26
N ILE A 97 1.87 11.31 5.98
CA ILE A 97 2.95 11.84 6.83
C ILE A 97 2.33 12.70 7.95
N ARG A 98 2.64 12.36 9.20
CA ARG A 98 2.24 13.12 10.40
C ARG A 98 3.30 14.14 10.81
N ALA A 99 4.58 13.81 10.63
CA ALA A 99 5.69 14.69 10.93
C ALA A 99 6.91 14.33 10.07
N ARG A 100 7.64 15.34 9.60
CA ARG A 100 8.97 15.16 9.02
C ARG A 100 10.01 15.37 10.10
N ILE A 101 10.94 14.43 10.23
CA ILE A 101 12.07 14.53 11.16
C ILE A 101 13.27 15.12 10.43
N ASP A 102 13.55 14.61 9.24
CA ASP A 102 14.62 15.08 8.35
C ASP A 102 14.25 14.79 6.88
N ALA A 103 15.21 14.96 5.96
CA ALA A 103 15.00 14.75 4.52
C ALA A 103 14.61 13.30 4.15
N ALA A 104 14.97 12.32 4.97
CA ALA A 104 14.84 10.89 4.69
C ALA A 104 14.05 10.10 5.76
N THR A 105 13.60 10.78 6.82
CA THR A 105 12.85 10.20 7.93
C THR A 105 11.56 10.98 8.17
N ALA A 106 10.44 10.25 8.17
CA ALA A 106 9.13 10.80 8.48
C ALA A 106 8.33 9.84 9.37
N LEU A 107 7.52 10.39 10.26
CA LEU A 107 6.52 9.64 11.00
C LEU A 107 5.25 9.57 10.15
N ARG A 108 4.80 8.35 9.82
CA ARG A 108 3.54 8.12 9.10
C ARG A 108 2.42 7.68 10.04
N THR A 109 1.20 7.67 9.50
CA THR A 109 0.01 7.08 10.14
C THR A 109 0.17 5.57 10.38
N VAL A 110 0.98 4.90 9.56
CA VAL A 110 1.35 3.50 9.72
C VAL A 110 2.77 3.37 10.30
N PRO A 111 3.00 2.52 11.32
CA PRO A 111 4.33 2.25 11.81
C PRO A 111 5.14 1.45 10.78
N SER A 112 6.44 1.76 10.70
CA SER A 112 7.39 1.03 9.86
C SER A 112 8.69 0.83 10.62
N ALA A 113 9.32 -0.33 10.44
CA ALA A 113 10.58 -0.63 11.09
C ALA A 113 11.64 0.45 10.76
N GLY A 114 12.18 1.08 11.80
CA GLY A 114 13.16 2.17 11.66
C GLY A 114 12.66 3.39 10.88
N ALA A 115 11.35 3.59 10.78
CA ALA A 115 10.68 4.62 9.99
C ALA A 115 11.08 4.59 8.50
N ARG A 116 11.27 3.39 7.94
CA ARG A 116 11.80 3.25 6.58
C ARG A 116 10.78 3.32 5.47
N HIS A 117 9.54 2.93 5.74
CA HIS A 117 8.38 3.07 4.85
C HIS A 117 8.67 2.53 3.44
N ALA A 118 8.92 1.22 3.37
CA ALA A 118 9.31 0.54 2.13
C ALA A 118 8.16 0.38 1.12
N LEU A 119 6.96 0.87 1.41
CA LEU A 119 5.79 0.67 0.56
C LEU A 119 5.44 1.92 -0.24
N GLU A 120 5.23 1.74 -1.53
CA GLU A 120 4.48 2.65 -2.39
C GLU A 120 3.00 2.21 -2.43
N THR A 121 2.08 3.16 -2.57
CA THR A 121 0.65 2.85 -2.73
C THR A 121 0.24 3.20 -4.15
N HIS A 122 0.04 2.15 -4.94
CA HIS A 122 -0.63 2.22 -6.22
C HIS A 122 -2.13 2.04 -5.99
N LEU A 123 -2.93 2.80 -6.71
CA LEU A 123 -4.37 2.84 -6.58
C LEU A 123 -4.96 2.57 -7.96
N CYS A 124 -5.60 1.42 -8.11
CA CYS A 124 -6.45 1.19 -9.27
C CYS A 124 -7.83 1.76 -8.96
N ALA A 125 -8.09 2.99 -9.42
CA ALA A 125 -9.38 3.65 -9.28
C ALA A 125 -10.34 3.11 -10.35
N LEU A 126 -11.52 2.66 -9.92
CA LEU A 126 -12.52 2.06 -10.79
C LEU A 126 -13.83 2.86 -10.80
N ASN A 127 -14.28 3.30 -9.62
CA ASN A 127 -15.52 4.06 -9.43
C ASN A 127 -15.36 5.08 -8.29
N VAL A 128 -14.70 6.19 -8.59
CA VAL A 128 -14.47 7.29 -7.65
C VAL A 128 -14.97 8.58 -8.31
N ASN A 129 -15.78 9.36 -7.60
CA ASN A 129 -16.30 10.61 -8.14
C ASN A 129 -15.17 11.55 -8.55
N GLN A 130 -15.31 12.21 -9.70
CA GLN A 130 -14.34 13.19 -10.23
C GLN A 130 -12.94 12.62 -10.51
N LEU A 131 -12.77 11.29 -10.52
CA LEU A 131 -11.53 10.62 -10.85
C LEU A 131 -11.78 9.60 -11.96
N GLU A 132 -11.06 9.76 -13.07
CA GLU A 132 -11.17 8.82 -14.19
C GLU A 132 -10.66 7.42 -13.80
N PRO A 133 -11.27 6.33 -14.31
CA PRO A 133 -10.76 4.99 -14.08
C PRO A 133 -9.34 4.82 -14.65
N ALA A 134 -8.38 4.61 -13.76
CA ALA A 134 -6.96 4.53 -14.09
C ALA A 134 -6.15 4.00 -12.90
N ILE A 135 -4.85 3.76 -13.16
CA ILE A 135 -3.86 3.47 -12.15
C ILE A 135 -3.18 4.78 -11.76
N TYR A 136 -3.26 5.09 -10.48
CA TYR A 136 -2.60 6.22 -9.86
C TYR A 136 -1.57 5.72 -8.86
N ARG A 137 -0.59 6.56 -8.52
CA ARG A 137 0.27 6.35 -7.36
C ARG A 137 0.11 7.50 -6.38
N TYR A 138 0.11 7.18 -5.10
CA TYR A 138 -0.02 8.15 -4.04
C TYR A 138 1.34 8.71 -3.64
N LEU A 139 1.43 10.05 -3.62
CA LEU A 139 2.61 10.81 -3.22
C LEU A 139 2.40 11.36 -1.80
N PRO A 140 2.85 10.67 -0.75
CA PRO A 140 2.60 11.06 0.64
C PRO A 140 3.27 12.38 1.05
N VAL A 141 4.33 12.81 0.36
CA VAL A 141 5.08 14.05 0.67
C VAL A 141 4.21 15.28 0.45
N ARG A 142 3.46 15.31 -0.65
CA ARG A 142 2.60 16.44 -1.04
C ARG A 142 1.11 16.14 -0.89
N HIS A 143 0.75 14.93 -0.46
CA HIS A 143 -0.63 14.46 -0.40
C HIS A 143 -1.35 14.60 -1.74
N GLN A 144 -0.81 13.92 -2.76
CA GLN A 144 -1.31 13.98 -4.14
C GLN A 144 -1.43 12.59 -4.73
N LEU A 145 -2.26 12.46 -5.77
CA LEU A 145 -2.18 11.34 -6.71
C LEU A 145 -1.41 11.79 -7.95
N VAL A 146 -0.60 10.90 -8.49
CA VAL A 146 -0.04 11.01 -9.84
C VAL A 146 -0.68 9.95 -10.73
N LEU A 147 -1.13 10.33 -11.92
CA LEU A 147 -1.62 9.39 -12.92
C LEU A 147 -0.43 8.64 -13.53
N GLU A 148 -0.40 7.31 -13.38
CA GLU A 148 0.62 6.45 -13.98
C GLU A 148 0.14 5.93 -15.34
N HIS A 149 -1.00 5.21 -15.36
CA HIS A 149 -1.51 4.55 -16.56
C HIS A 149 -3.03 4.60 -16.65
N SER A 150 -3.58 4.85 -17.84
CA SER A 150 -4.99 4.57 -18.15
C SER A 150 -5.06 3.31 -19.00
N ILE A 151 -5.80 2.31 -18.53
CA ILE A 151 -5.85 0.99 -19.16
C ILE A 151 -7.32 0.58 -19.38
N PRO A 152 -7.72 0.20 -20.60
CA PRO A 152 -9.04 -0.32 -20.86
C PRO A 152 -9.33 -1.59 -20.05
N GLN A 153 -10.56 -1.68 -19.52
CA GLN A 153 -11.04 -2.83 -18.73
C GLN A 153 -10.18 -3.11 -17.48
N LEU A 154 -9.73 -2.06 -16.79
CA LEU A 154 -8.86 -2.17 -15.60
C LEU A 154 -9.39 -3.18 -14.57
N GLY A 155 -10.66 -3.11 -14.21
CA GLY A 155 -11.29 -4.05 -13.27
C GLY A 155 -11.14 -5.52 -13.69
N ARG A 156 -11.36 -5.83 -14.97
CA ARG A 156 -11.21 -7.20 -15.50
C ARG A 156 -9.75 -7.67 -15.44
N ARG A 157 -8.80 -6.79 -15.76
CA ARG A 157 -7.36 -7.11 -15.69
C ARG A 157 -6.91 -7.35 -14.24
N LEU A 158 -7.44 -6.58 -13.28
CA LEU A 158 -7.21 -6.81 -11.85
C LEU A 158 -7.71 -8.19 -11.40
N ALA A 159 -8.97 -8.53 -11.71
CA ALA A 159 -9.52 -9.83 -11.36
C ALA A 159 -8.68 -10.98 -11.98
N ALA A 160 -8.33 -10.88 -13.26
CA ALA A 160 -7.49 -11.86 -13.94
C ALA A 160 -6.05 -11.94 -13.36
N GLY A 161 -5.48 -10.82 -12.94
CA GLY A 161 -4.19 -10.75 -12.24
C GLY A 161 -4.24 -11.36 -10.85
N ALA A 162 -5.41 -11.41 -10.22
CA ALA A 162 -5.65 -11.96 -8.91
C ALA A 162 -6.42 -13.30 -8.95
N PHE A 163 -6.16 -14.16 -9.94
CA PHE A 163 -6.77 -15.48 -10.07
C PHE A 163 -8.31 -15.48 -10.13
N GLU A 164 -8.86 -14.59 -10.93
CA GLU A 164 -10.31 -14.44 -11.17
C GLU A 164 -11.12 -14.07 -9.90
N GLN A 165 -10.50 -13.36 -8.96
CA GLN A 165 -11.19 -12.79 -7.81
C GLN A 165 -12.07 -11.60 -8.23
N GLN A 166 -13.26 -11.91 -8.72
CA GLN A 166 -14.14 -10.96 -9.43
C GLN A 166 -14.56 -9.74 -8.59
N PHE A 167 -14.65 -9.87 -7.27
CA PHE A 167 -15.00 -8.74 -6.40
C PHE A 167 -14.00 -7.57 -6.50
N LEU A 168 -12.77 -7.79 -6.95
CA LEU A 168 -11.81 -6.72 -7.23
C LEU A 168 -12.26 -5.83 -8.39
N ALA A 169 -12.94 -6.39 -9.39
CA ALA A 169 -13.47 -5.65 -10.54
C ALA A 169 -14.71 -4.82 -10.21
N GLU A 170 -15.42 -5.20 -9.14
CA GLU A 170 -16.64 -4.56 -8.64
C GLU A 170 -16.36 -3.52 -7.54
N ALA A 171 -15.12 -3.48 -7.04
CA ALA A 171 -14.69 -2.51 -6.04
C ALA A 171 -14.70 -1.08 -6.63
N ALA A 172 -14.82 -0.08 -5.76
CA ALA A 172 -14.66 1.31 -6.16
C ALA A 172 -13.18 1.67 -6.39
N ALA A 173 -12.29 1.08 -5.58
CA ALA A 173 -10.86 1.17 -5.77
C ALA A 173 -10.15 -0.07 -5.23
N VAL A 174 -8.99 -0.39 -5.80
CA VAL A 174 -8.07 -1.42 -5.27
C VAL A 174 -6.77 -0.73 -4.89
N PHE A 175 -6.42 -0.79 -3.61
CA PHE A 175 -5.13 -0.37 -3.09
C PHE A 175 -4.14 -1.50 -3.31
N VAL A 176 -3.06 -1.24 -4.02
CA VAL A 176 -1.98 -2.19 -4.24
C VAL A 176 -0.70 -1.62 -3.64
N TRP A 177 -0.16 -2.33 -2.67
CA TRP A 177 1.10 -1.97 -2.02
C TRP A 177 2.24 -2.68 -2.73
N ALA A 178 3.12 -1.88 -3.32
CA ALA A 178 4.38 -2.33 -3.89
C ALA A 178 5.51 -2.07 -2.89
N ALA A 179 6.41 -3.03 -2.73
CA ALA A 179 7.60 -2.86 -1.92
C ALA A 179 8.72 -2.30 -2.79
N VAL A 180 9.44 -1.31 -2.25
CA VAL A 180 10.78 -0.90 -2.68
C VAL A 180 11.76 -1.42 -1.62
N PRO A 181 12.27 -2.66 -1.76
CA PRO A 181 12.96 -3.36 -0.66
C PRO A 181 14.17 -2.59 -0.14
N TYR A 182 14.91 -1.92 -1.04
CA TYR A 182 16.11 -1.17 -0.70
C TYR A 182 15.89 -0.13 0.40
N ARG A 183 14.68 0.46 0.53
CA ARG A 183 14.37 1.40 1.62
C ARG A 183 14.55 0.79 3.01
N MET A 184 14.25 -0.49 3.14
CA MET A 184 14.38 -1.24 4.39
C MET A 184 15.77 -1.90 4.49
N GLU A 185 16.28 -2.44 3.38
CA GLU A 185 17.59 -3.09 3.31
C GLU A 185 18.75 -2.13 3.57
N TRP A 186 18.62 -0.86 3.15
CA TRP A 186 19.58 0.19 3.46
C TRP A 186 19.92 0.23 4.96
N ARG A 187 18.93 -0.06 5.82
CA ARG A 187 19.09 -0.13 7.28
C ARG A 187 19.33 -1.53 7.83
N TYR A 188 18.65 -2.55 7.30
CA TYR A 188 18.56 -3.87 7.93
C TYR A 188 19.19 -5.01 7.12
N GLY A 189 19.71 -4.73 5.92
CA GLY A 189 20.23 -5.74 4.99
C GLY A 189 19.25 -6.89 4.81
N ALA A 190 19.73 -8.12 4.90
CA ALA A 190 18.91 -9.32 4.71
C ALA A 190 17.72 -9.45 5.69
N ALA A 191 17.76 -8.81 6.87
CA ALA A 191 16.67 -8.85 7.84
C ALA A 191 15.46 -7.99 7.42
N ALA A 192 15.59 -7.15 6.39
CA ALA A 192 14.57 -6.22 5.91
C ALA A 192 13.27 -6.90 5.48
N HIS A 193 13.33 -8.01 4.76
CA HIS A 193 12.20 -8.59 4.05
C HIS A 193 11.05 -9.02 4.97
N LYS A 194 11.36 -9.59 6.15
CA LYS A 194 10.35 -9.91 7.15
C LYS A 194 9.67 -8.63 7.67
N LEU A 195 10.43 -7.55 7.83
CA LEU A 195 9.91 -6.27 8.32
C LEU A 195 8.98 -5.62 7.30
N ILE A 196 9.30 -5.71 6.01
CA ILE A 196 8.41 -5.27 4.91
C ILE A 196 7.06 -5.99 4.99
N ALA A 197 7.06 -7.31 5.21
CA ALA A 197 5.83 -8.08 5.33
C ALA A 197 5.00 -7.69 6.57
N LEU A 198 5.64 -7.32 7.69
CA LEU A 198 4.95 -6.81 8.88
C LEU A 198 4.33 -5.43 8.61
N ASP A 199 5.08 -4.53 7.95
CA ASP A 199 4.60 -3.21 7.54
C ASP A 199 3.38 -3.32 6.60
N ALA A 200 3.37 -4.32 5.69
CA ALA A 200 2.23 -4.63 4.83
C ALA A 200 0.97 -5.00 5.62
N GLY A 201 1.13 -5.77 6.71
CA GLY A 201 0.06 -6.08 7.64
C GLY A 201 -0.47 -4.85 8.37
N HIS A 202 0.43 -3.98 8.84
CA HIS A 202 0.06 -2.73 9.51
C HIS A 202 -0.75 -1.80 8.60
N VAL A 203 -0.30 -1.58 7.36
CA VAL A 203 -0.99 -0.68 6.43
C VAL A 203 -2.38 -1.19 6.06
N CYS A 204 -2.50 -2.49 5.77
CA CYS A 204 -3.78 -3.06 5.38
C CYS A 204 -4.78 -3.05 6.52
N GLN A 205 -4.36 -3.36 7.74
CA GLN A 205 -5.22 -3.25 8.92
C GLN A 205 -5.73 -1.82 9.11
N ASN A 206 -4.90 -0.81 8.83
CA ASN A 206 -5.30 0.59 8.94
C ASN A 206 -6.33 0.97 7.88
N LEU A 207 -6.17 0.51 6.62
CA LEU A 207 -7.17 0.70 5.57
C LEU A 207 -8.53 0.14 5.99
N TYR A 208 -8.50 -1.08 6.49
CA TYR A 208 -9.64 -1.83 7.00
C TYR A 208 -10.39 -1.06 8.10
N LEU A 209 -9.68 -0.49 9.09
CA LEU A 209 -10.28 0.35 10.13
C LEU A 209 -10.79 1.69 9.59
N ALA A 210 -10.07 2.29 8.65
CA ALA A 210 -10.45 3.57 8.04
C ALA A 210 -11.74 3.45 7.22
N CYS A 211 -11.98 2.31 6.56
CA CYS A 211 -13.20 2.07 5.79
C CYS A 211 -14.48 2.20 6.65
N GLU A 212 -14.41 1.87 7.94
CA GLU A 212 -15.54 2.05 8.88
C GLU A 212 -15.97 3.52 9.02
N ALA A 213 -15.01 4.46 8.94
CA ALA A 213 -15.29 5.89 9.07
C ALA A 213 -16.03 6.47 7.86
N ILE A 214 -15.96 5.81 6.71
CA ILE A 214 -16.63 6.23 5.48
C ILE A 214 -17.80 5.29 5.10
N GLY A 215 -18.12 4.31 5.93
CA GLY A 215 -19.17 3.32 5.61
C GLY A 215 -18.88 2.54 4.33
N ALA A 216 -17.62 2.12 4.15
CA ALA A 216 -17.18 1.28 3.05
C ALA A 216 -16.75 -0.10 3.56
N GLY A 217 -16.82 -1.10 2.68
CA GLY A 217 -16.25 -2.41 2.90
C GLY A 217 -14.82 -2.46 2.39
N CYS A 218 -14.03 -3.38 2.96
CA CYS A 218 -12.68 -3.68 2.51
C CYS A 218 -12.47 -5.20 2.45
N CYS A 219 -11.68 -5.69 1.49
CA CYS A 219 -11.19 -7.06 1.51
C CYS A 219 -9.76 -7.13 0.98
N ALA A 220 -8.88 -7.61 1.84
CA ALA A 220 -7.48 -7.84 1.50
C ALA A 220 -7.27 -9.11 0.69
N VAL A 221 -6.29 -9.08 -0.20
CA VAL A 221 -5.92 -10.15 -1.12
C VAL A 221 -4.40 -10.29 -1.15
N ALA A 222 -3.91 -11.47 -0.78
CA ALA A 222 -2.50 -11.83 -0.88
C ALA A 222 -2.24 -12.89 -1.97
N ALA A 223 -3.30 -13.43 -2.59
CA ALA A 223 -3.20 -14.39 -3.67
C ALA A 223 -3.37 -13.68 -5.01
N TYR A 224 -2.27 -13.55 -5.75
CA TYR A 224 -2.25 -12.98 -7.10
C TYR A 224 -1.10 -13.54 -7.92
N HIS A 225 -1.16 -13.35 -9.23
CA HIS A 225 -0.09 -13.70 -10.15
C HIS A 225 0.92 -12.55 -10.19
N GLN A 226 2.05 -12.73 -9.50
CA GLN A 226 3.10 -11.69 -9.32
C GLN A 226 3.41 -10.92 -10.61
N GLN A 227 3.87 -11.61 -11.64
CA GLN A 227 4.24 -10.98 -12.92
C GLN A 227 3.10 -10.19 -13.58
N ARG A 228 1.86 -10.68 -13.50
CA ARG A 228 0.72 -9.97 -14.14
C ARG A 228 0.37 -8.70 -13.40
N MET A 229 0.50 -8.70 -12.08
CA MET A 229 0.23 -7.53 -11.25
C MET A 229 1.33 -6.48 -11.40
N ASP A 230 2.59 -6.91 -11.43
CA ASP A 230 3.72 -6.02 -11.65
C ASP A 230 3.66 -5.40 -13.05
N GLU A 231 3.39 -6.20 -14.09
CA GLU A 231 3.15 -5.71 -15.47
C GLU A 231 1.95 -4.74 -15.54
N LEU A 232 0.86 -5.03 -14.84
CA LEU A 232 -0.32 -4.15 -14.82
C LEU A 232 0.00 -2.78 -14.22
N LEU A 233 0.83 -2.75 -13.18
CA LEU A 233 1.24 -1.53 -12.49
C LEU A 233 2.47 -0.84 -13.12
N GLY A 234 3.12 -1.48 -14.09
CA GLY A 234 4.35 -0.96 -14.71
C GLY A 234 5.60 -1.11 -13.84
N LEU A 235 5.62 -2.08 -12.92
CA LEU A 235 6.74 -2.36 -12.02
C LEU A 235 7.74 -3.33 -12.68
N ASP A 236 9.01 -3.23 -12.30
CA ASP A 236 10.07 -4.07 -12.85
C ASP A 236 10.11 -5.50 -12.26
N GLY A 237 9.52 -5.71 -11.08
CA GLY A 237 9.44 -7.03 -10.45
C GLY A 237 10.67 -7.44 -9.64
N ASP A 238 11.68 -6.57 -9.54
CA ASP A 238 12.96 -6.79 -8.86
C ASP A 238 13.21 -5.74 -7.77
N GLU A 239 13.34 -4.46 -8.15
CA GLU A 239 13.55 -3.30 -7.27
C GLU A 239 12.24 -2.69 -6.76
N GLU A 240 11.16 -2.83 -7.52
CA GLU A 240 9.79 -2.57 -7.06
C GLU A 240 8.84 -3.69 -7.51
N PHE A 241 8.08 -4.23 -6.57
CA PHE A 241 7.11 -5.30 -6.86
C PHE A 241 5.93 -5.33 -5.90
N THR A 242 4.79 -5.79 -6.40
CA THR A 242 3.55 -5.97 -5.62
C THR A 242 3.78 -6.96 -4.49
N ILE A 243 3.34 -6.64 -3.27
CA ILE A 243 3.39 -7.58 -2.13
C ILE A 243 2.01 -7.86 -1.53
N TYR A 244 1.05 -6.94 -1.68
CA TYR A 244 -0.24 -7.05 -1.04
C TYR A 244 -1.25 -6.09 -1.69
N MET A 245 -2.53 -6.44 -1.71
CA MET A 245 -3.58 -5.53 -2.18
C MET A 245 -4.84 -5.64 -1.34
N ALA A 246 -5.72 -4.66 -1.46
CA ALA A 246 -7.05 -4.67 -0.85
C ALA A 246 -8.06 -3.90 -1.69
N ALA A 247 -9.21 -4.51 -1.94
CA ALA A 247 -10.35 -3.83 -2.54
C ALA A 247 -11.12 -3.02 -1.50
N VAL A 248 -11.67 -1.89 -1.95
CA VAL A 248 -12.55 -1.01 -1.16
C VAL A 248 -13.75 -0.63 -2.03
N GLY A 249 -14.95 -0.69 -1.46
CA GLY A 249 -16.19 -0.28 -2.13
C GLY A 249 -17.28 0.07 -1.13
N LYS A 250 -18.27 0.85 -1.54
CA LYS A 250 -19.42 1.19 -0.70
C LYS A 250 -20.28 -0.06 -0.44
N LEU A 251 -20.87 -0.15 0.74
CA LEU A 251 -21.80 -1.23 1.13
C LEU A 251 -23.25 -0.88 0.81
#